data_AF-A0A1G9NVI6-F1
#
_entry.id   AF-A0A1G9NVI6-F1
#
_cell.length_a   1.000
_cell.length_b   1.000
_cell.length_c   1.000
_cell.angle_alpha   90.00
_cell.angle_beta   90.00
_cell.angle_gamma   90.00
#
_symmetry.space_group_name_H-M   'P 1'
#
loop_
_entity.id
_entity.type
_entity.pdbx_description
1 polymer ?
#
loop_
_entity_poly.entity_id
_entity_poly.type
_entity_poly.pdbx_seq_one_letter_code
_entity_poly.pdbx_strand_id
1 'polypeptide(L)' 'MILTGGLPLGLFTGVGTFTLDHQGGMTHLRVKEEVRGPLRGLLWKATPDTRQDLIDYVNAVKKRAEILG' A
#
# COMPACT_ATOMS: atom_id res chain seq x y z
N MET A 1 1.66 9.01 5.92
CA MET A 1 0.23 8.78 6.13
C MET A 1 -0.01 7.30 6.42
N ILE A 2 -0.98 6.96 7.27
CA ILE A 2 -1.40 5.58 7.54
C ILE A 2 -2.87 5.43 7.12
N LEU A 3 -3.17 4.39 6.36
CA LEU A 3 -4.52 3.96 5.99
C LEU A 3 -4.79 2.60 6.62
N THR A 4 -5.92 2.43 7.29
CA THR A 4 -6.31 1.16 7.91
C THR A 4 -7.69 0.76 7.42
N GLY A 5 -7.84 -0.52 7.06
CA GLY A 5 -9.11 -1.09 6.63
C GLY A 5 -9.18 -2.58 6.98
N GLY A 6 -10.36 -3.17 6.88
CA GLY A 6 -10.54 -4.60 7.07
C GLY A 6 -11.91 -4.98 7.61
N LEU A 7 -11.96 -6.15 8.24
CA LEU A 7 -13.17 -6.70 8.83
C LEU A 7 -13.28 -6.34 10.33
N PRO A 8 -14.50 -6.25 10.88
CA PRO A 8 -14.72 -6.02 12.30
C PRO A 8 -14.00 -7.05 13.18
N LEU A 9 -13.84 -6.70 14.46
CA LEU A 9 -13.24 -7.57 15.48
C LEU A 9 -11.78 -8.00 15.19
N GLY A 10 -11.10 -7.33 14.27
CA GLY A 10 -9.73 -7.67 13.88
C GLY A 10 -9.63 -9.02 13.14
N LEU A 11 -10.74 -9.52 12.60
CA LEU A 11 -10.75 -10.77 11.81
C LEU A 11 -9.85 -10.69 10.59
N PHE A 12 -9.74 -9.49 10.03
CA PHE A 12 -8.79 -9.10 9.00
C PHE A 12 -8.48 -7.62 9.16
N THR A 13 -7.21 -7.24 9.10
CA THR A 13 -6.78 -5.85 9.17
C THR A 13 -5.63 -5.63 8.22
N GLY A 14 -5.82 -4.73 7.24
CA GLY A 14 -4.79 -4.20 6.36
C GLY A 14 -4.38 -2.80 6.82
N VAL A 15 -3.07 -2.57 6.92
CA VAL A 15 -2.49 -1.27 7.26
C VAL A 15 -1.54 -0.86 6.14
N GLY A 16 -1.92 0.17 5.38
CA GLY A 16 -1.09 0.81 4.36
C GLY A 16 -0.33 2.00 4.95
N THR A 17 1.00 1.97 4.91
CA THR A 17 1.86 3.07 5.32
C THR A 17 2.48 3.72 4.09
N PHE A 18 2.29 5.02 3.97
CA PHE A 18 2.79 5.85 2.88
C PHE A 18 3.80 6.85 3.45
N THR A 19 5.05 6.73 3.01
CA THR A 19 6.14 7.59 3.45
C THR A 19 6.71 8.34 2.26
N LEU A 20 6.85 9.65 2.40
CA LEU A 20 7.59 10.50 1.46
C LEU A 20 8.90 10.89 2.12
N ASP A 21 9.99 10.79 1.37
CA ASP A 21 11.33 11.19 1.81
C ASP A 21 12.01 11.99 0.71
N HIS A 22 12.79 13.00 1.09
CA HIS A 22 13.56 13.80 0.14
C HIS A 22 14.96 13.22 0.00
N GLN A 23 15.29 12.71 -1.19
CA GLN A 23 16.61 12.14 -1.49
C GLN A 23 17.20 12.78 -2.74
N GLY A 24 18.29 13.53 -2.59
CA GLY A 24 19.09 14.03 -3.72
C GLY A 24 18.31 14.88 -4.73
N GLY A 25 17.39 15.73 -4.27
CA GLY A 25 16.53 16.54 -5.15
C GLY A 25 15.32 15.79 -5.73
N MET A 26 15.15 14.52 -5.39
CA MET A 26 13.97 13.73 -5.72
C MET A 26 13.10 13.49 -4.48
N THR A 27 11.83 13.16 -4.72
CA THR A 27 10.93 12.69 -3.67
C THR A 27 10.70 11.19 -3.85
N HIS A 28 11.03 10.40 -2.83
CA HIS A 28 10.82 8.96 -2.82
C HIS A 28 9.52 8.63 -2.08
N LEU A 29 8.59 7.99 -2.79
CA LEU A 29 7.39 7.41 -2.20
C LEU A 29 7.65 5.93 -1.86
N ARG A 30 7.50 5.59 -0.59
CA ARG A 30 7.48 4.21 -0.11
C ARG A 30 6.08 3.84 0.35
N VAL A 31 5.57 2.73 -0.17
CA VAL A 31 4.29 2.15 0.24
C VAL A 31 4.57 0.78 0.85
N LYS A 32 4.04 0.56 2.05
CA LYS A 32 4.13 -0.71 2.77
C LYS A 32 2.74 -1.13 3.19
N GLU A 33 2.33 -2.33 2.84
CA GLU A 33 1.10 -2.92 3.35
C GLU A 33 1.41 -4.03 4.35
N GLU A 34 0.71 -4.02 5.47
CA GLU A 34 0.76 -5.08 6.48
C GLU A 34 -0.62 -5.66 6.70
N VAL A 35 -0.74 -6.98 6.59
CA VAL A 35 -2.01 -7.69 6.76
C VAL A 35 -1.95 -8.61 7.99
N ARG A 36 -2.94 -8.49 8.87
CA ARG A 36 -3.06 -9.23 10.13
C ARG A 36 -4.47 -9.81 10.31
N GLY A 37 -4.62 -10.70 11.30
CA GLY A 37 -5.90 -11.30 11.69
C GLY A 37 -6.00 -12.81 11.36
N PRO A 38 -6.93 -13.52 12.01
CA PRO A 38 -7.10 -14.97 11.88
C PRO A 38 -7.52 -15.39 10.45
N LEU A 39 -8.21 -14.53 9.71
CA LEU A 39 -8.67 -14.84 8.35
C LEU A 39 -7.66 -14.43 7.26
N ARG A 40 -6.49 -13.87 7.62
CA ARG A 40 -5.52 -13.38 6.63
C ARG A 40 -5.10 -14.44 5.62
N GLY A 41 -4.90 -15.69 6.07
CA GLY A 41 -4.41 -16.77 5.21
C GLY A 41 -5.45 -17.28 4.21
N LEU A 42 -6.74 -17.20 4.57
CA LEU A 42 -7.84 -17.55 3.67
C LEU A 42 -7.99 -16.48 2.59
N LEU A 43 -7.99 -15.22 2.99
CA LEU A 43 -8.15 -14.09 2.07
C LEU A 43 -6.92 -13.97 1.16
N TRP A 44 -5.70 -14.11 1.69
CA TRP A 44 -4.47 -14.07 0.90
C TRP A 44 -4.43 -15.10 -0.24
N LYS A 45 -5.03 -16.29 -0.06
CA LYS A 45 -5.12 -17.30 -1.13
C LYS A 45 -6.13 -16.93 -2.22
N ALA A 46 -7.10 -16.08 -1.91
CA ALA A 46 -8.14 -15.63 -2.83
C ALA A 46 -7.78 -14.31 -3.53
N THR A 47 -6.80 -13.56 -2.99
CA THR A 47 -6.38 -12.28 -3.56
C THR A 47 -5.38 -12.48 -4.71
N PRO A 48 -5.51 -11.75 -5.84
CA PRO A 48 -4.45 -11.65 -6.85
C PRO A 48 -3.15 -11.07 -6.26
N ASP A 49 -2.06 -11.13 -7.02
CA ASP A 49 -0.73 -10.68 -6.58
C ASP A 49 -0.74 -9.18 -6.20
N THR A 50 -0.99 -8.93 -4.91
CA THR A 50 -1.13 -7.60 -4.31
C THR A 50 0.15 -6.78 -4.46
N ARG A 51 1.29 -7.42 -4.71
CA ARG A 51 2.54 -6.71 -4.97
C ARG A 51 2.47 -5.94 -6.29
N GLN A 52 1.92 -6.53 -7.35
CA GLN A 52 1.83 -5.85 -8.64
C GLN A 52 0.88 -4.66 -8.57
N ASP A 53 -0.25 -4.81 -7.89
CA ASP A 53 -1.20 -3.72 -7.66
C ASP A 53 -0.55 -2.52 -6.94
N LEU A 54 0.30 -2.78 -5.94
CA LEU A 54 1.04 -1.72 -5.24
C LEU A 54 2.10 -1.06 -6.12
N ILE A 55 2.78 -1.82 -6.98
CA ILE A 55 3.73 -1.27 -7.96
C ILE A 55 3.00 -0.35 -8.95
N ASP A 56 1.88 -0.81 -9.47
CA ASP A 56 1.07 -0.06 -10.44
C ASP A 56 0.53 1.22 -9.82
N TYR A 57 0.07 1.16 -8.56
CA TYR A 57 -0.31 2.34 -7.79
C TYR A 57 0.83 3.35 -7.67
N VAL A 58 2.03 2.91 -7.23
CA VAL A 58 3.19 3.81 -7.07
C VAL A 58 3.57 4.46 -8.40
N ASN A 59 3.58 3.69 -9.48
CA ASN A 59 3.87 4.21 -10.83
C ASN A 59 2.83 5.24 -11.29
N ALA A 60 1.55 5.00 -11.03
CA ALA A 60 0.47 5.93 -11.38
C ALA A 60 0.58 7.23 -10.58
N VAL A 61 0.85 7.15 -9.27
CA VAL A 61 1.07 8.33 -8.42
C VAL A 61 2.28 9.13 -8.91
N LYS A 62 3.40 8.45 -9.18
CA LYS A 62 4.61 9.08 -9.73
C LYS A 62 4.30 9.83 -11.02
N LYS A 63 3.71 9.15 -12.01
CA LYS A 63 3.36 9.75 -13.30
C LYS A 63 2.49 10.98 -13.12
N ARG A 64 1.48 10.93 -12.24
CA ARG A 64 0.60 12.07 -11.98
C ARG A 64 1.34 13.23 -11.30
N ALA A 65 2.19 12.94 -10.32
CA ALA A 65 2.96 13.97 -9.62
C ALA A 65 3.95 14.67 -10.56
N GLU A 66 4.61 13.93 -11.44
CA GLU A 66 5.56 14.46 -12.43
C GLU A 66 4.90 15.29 -13.55
N ILE A 67 3.59 15.12 -13.78
CA ILE A 67 2.83 15.97 -14.71
C ILE A 67 2.39 17.28 -14.04
N LEU A 68 2.17 17.27 -12.73
CA LEU A 68 1.63 18.40 -11.97
C LEU A 68 2.69 19.27 -11.30
N GLY A 69 3.93 18.76 -11.15
CA GLY A 69 5.08 19.50 -10.62
C GLY A 69 5.83 20.23 -11.71
#